data_AF-A0A6J7KPV6-F1
#
_entry.id   AF-A0A6J7KPV6-F1
#
_cell.length_a   1.000
_cell.length_b   1.000
_cell.length_c   1.000
_cell.angle_alpha   90.00
_cell.angle_beta   90.00
_cell.angle_gamma   90.00
#
_symmetry.space_group_name_H-M   'P 1'
#
loop_
_entity.id
_entity.type
_entity.pdbx_description
1 polymer ?
#
loop_
_entity_poly.entity_id
_entity_poly.type
_entity_poly.pdbx_seq_one_letter_code
_entity_poly.pdbx_strand_id
1 'polypeptide(L)'
;MWPALGGYRTDVLVRTLVFRAPMRARDRDVPEGAGADFGVAHGLVGTGDALDVVPATLDEAVAAATDRHGEKAGRMLRGFASIPDGAFVWTRHADGRLRLGRVDGPWRYDDSPAAHAVGIHHVRPTAWLPRAFEEERVPAGVRATFDRGGRNLQRTHDEDAERATVALWDVHAPVG
;
A
#
# COMPACT_ATOMS: atom_id res chain seq x y z
N MET A 1 -40.67 -32.48 15.70
CA MET A 1 -39.43 -32.07 16.37
C MET A 1 -38.30 -32.34 15.38
N TRP A 2 -37.87 -31.30 14.66
CA TRP A 2 -36.87 -31.38 13.57
C TRP A 2 -35.59 -30.72 14.09
N PRO A 3 -34.39 -31.31 13.95
CA PRO A 3 -33.18 -30.64 14.38
C PRO A 3 -32.86 -29.48 13.43
N ALA A 4 -32.53 -28.33 14.02
CA ALA A 4 -32.11 -27.14 13.31
C ALA A 4 -30.80 -27.41 12.55
N LEU A 5 -30.84 -27.21 11.23
CA LEU A 5 -29.69 -27.23 10.36
C LEU A 5 -28.74 -26.09 10.74
N GLY A 6 -27.46 -26.42 10.82
CA GLY A 6 -26.38 -25.50 11.15
C GLY A 6 -26.42 -24.25 10.27
N GLY A 7 -26.20 -23.11 10.92
CA GLY A 7 -26.08 -21.84 10.25
C GLY A 7 -24.97 -21.91 9.21
N TYR A 8 -25.35 -21.79 7.94
CA TYR A 8 -24.44 -21.33 6.91
C TYR A 8 -23.97 -19.95 7.35
N ARG A 9 -22.78 -19.85 7.94
CA ARG A 9 -22.01 -18.62 7.89
C ARG A 9 -21.75 -18.41 6.42
N THR A 10 -22.51 -17.49 5.83
CA THR A 10 -22.17 -16.90 4.54
C THR A 10 -20.87 -16.13 4.78
N ASP A 11 -19.74 -16.86 4.74
CA ASP A 11 -18.45 -16.25 4.52
C ASP A 11 -18.53 -15.63 3.13
N VAL A 12 -18.98 -14.38 3.07
CA VAL A 12 -18.58 -13.49 1.99
C VAL A 12 -17.07 -13.47 2.10
N LEU A 13 -16.40 -14.30 1.30
CA LEU A 13 -14.96 -14.31 1.17
C LEU A 13 -14.57 -12.89 0.73
N VAL A 14 -14.27 -12.03 1.69
CA VAL A 14 -13.71 -10.71 1.42
C VAL A 14 -12.40 -11.02 0.72
N ARG A 15 -12.35 -10.80 -0.59
CA ARG A 15 -11.14 -11.04 -1.37
C ARG A 15 -10.00 -10.28 -0.70
N THR A 16 -8.96 -11.02 -0.31
CA THR A 16 -7.74 -10.41 0.21
C THR A 16 -7.16 -9.53 -0.88
N LEU A 17 -6.88 -8.27 -0.59
CA LEU A 17 -6.29 -7.37 -1.56
C LEU A 17 -4.81 -7.25 -1.30
N VAL A 18 -4.00 -7.47 -2.33
CA VAL A 18 -2.54 -7.33 -2.29
C VAL A 18 -2.12 -6.29 -3.31
N PHE A 19 -1.36 -5.27 -2.88
CA PHE A 19 -0.87 -4.21 -3.75
C PHE A 19 0.65 -4.14 -3.75
N ARG A 20 1.27 -3.81 -4.89
CA ARG A 20 2.67 -3.35 -4.92
C ARG A 20 2.73 -1.86 -4.60
N ALA A 21 3.60 -1.46 -3.70
CA ALA A 21 3.77 -0.09 -3.25
C ALA A 21 5.26 0.32 -3.30
N PRO A 22 5.88 0.47 -4.49
CA PRO A 22 7.28 0.90 -4.60
C PRO A 22 7.56 2.30 -4.06
N MET A 23 6.53 3.14 -3.83
CA MET A 23 6.66 4.48 -3.22
C MET A 23 7.75 5.35 -3.88
N ARG A 24 7.85 5.28 -5.21
CA ARG A 24 8.86 6.00 -5.99
C ARG A 24 8.30 7.32 -6.51
N ALA A 25 8.88 8.43 -6.04
CA ALA A 25 8.77 9.74 -6.69
C ALA A 25 9.63 9.75 -7.97
N ARG A 26 9.03 10.01 -9.13
CA ARG A 26 9.73 9.88 -10.43
C ARG A 26 10.42 11.16 -10.89
N ASP A 27 9.97 12.28 -10.36
CA ASP A 27 10.45 13.63 -10.61
C ASP A 27 11.62 14.02 -9.68
N ARG A 28 11.91 13.20 -8.66
CA ARG A 28 12.99 13.42 -7.70
C ARG A 28 14.22 12.58 -8.03
N ASP A 29 15.39 13.21 -7.88
CA ASP A 29 16.68 12.53 -7.90
C ASP A 29 16.99 11.97 -6.49
N VAL A 30 16.25 10.94 -6.12
CA VAL A 30 16.43 10.20 -4.86
C VAL A 30 16.76 8.73 -5.17
N PRO A 31 17.53 8.06 -4.30
CA PRO A 31 17.81 6.64 -4.47
C PRO A 31 16.54 5.81 -4.65
N GLU A 32 16.64 4.75 -5.45
CA GLU A 32 15.56 3.76 -5.53
C GLU A 32 15.29 3.18 -4.13
N GLY A 33 14.01 3.03 -3.79
CA GLY A 33 13.61 2.56 -2.47
C GLY A 33 13.58 3.64 -1.37
N ALA A 34 14.02 4.88 -1.62
CA ALA A 34 14.02 5.93 -0.58
C ALA A 34 12.63 6.18 0.06
N GLY A 35 11.57 6.27 -0.77
CA GLY A 35 10.20 6.38 -0.26
C GLY A 35 9.71 5.10 0.43
N ALA A 36 10.22 3.93 0.04
CA ALA A 36 9.91 2.67 0.70
C ALA A 36 10.53 2.61 2.10
N ASP A 37 11.82 2.90 2.20
CA ASP A 37 12.55 2.95 3.47
C ASP A 37 11.89 3.95 4.44
N PHE A 38 11.53 5.13 3.94
CA PHE A 38 10.78 6.13 4.71
C PHE A 38 9.42 5.60 5.17
N GLY A 39 8.62 5.02 4.27
CA GLY A 39 7.30 4.52 4.60
C GLY A 39 7.33 3.41 5.66
N VAL A 40 8.28 2.48 5.54
CA VAL A 40 8.45 1.40 6.53
C VAL A 40 8.91 1.95 7.88
N ALA A 41 9.88 2.87 7.90
CA ALA A 41 10.37 3.48 9.14
C ALA A 41 9.29 4.30 9.88
N HIS A 42 8.32 4.85 9.16
CA HIS A 42 7.28 5.74 9.71
C HIS A 42 5.90 5.09 9.82
N GLY A 43 5.78 3.78 9.58
CA GLY A 43 4.50 3.08 9.73
C GLY A 43 3.44 3.54 8.72
N LEU A 44 3.84 3.78 7.47
CA LEU A 44 2.94 4.30 6.43
C LEU A 44 3.22 3.72 5.05
N VAL A 45 2.21 3.83 4.18
CA VAL A 45 2.34 3.67 2.73
C VAL A 45 1.95 4.99 2.06
N GLY A 46 2.67 5.40 1.02
CA GLY A 46 2.50 6.72 0.41
C GLY A 46 2.43 6.73 -1.11
N THR A 47 1.92 7.85 -1.65
CA THR A 47 1.91 8.14 -3.08
C THR A 47 1.82 9.65 -3.35
N GLY A 48 2.16 10.03 -4.57
CA GLY A 48 1.85 11.34 -5.14
C GLY A 48 2.74 12.47 -4.64
N ASP A 49 2.74 13.52 -5.46
CA ASP A 49 3.64 14.66 -5.34
C ASP A 49 3.07 15.71 -4.37
N ALA A 50 3.90 16.68 -3.99
CA ALA A 50 3.46 17.80 -3.17
C ALA A 50 2.40 18.62 -3.91
N LEU A 51 1.38 19.04 -3.17
CA LEU A 51 0.41 20.03 -3.62
C LEU A 51 0.92 21.44 -3.28
N ASP A 52 0.52 22.43 -4.08
CA ASP A 52 0.93 23.83 -3.86
C ASP A 52 0.35 24.41 -2.55
N VAL A 53 -0.78 23.86 -2.09
CA VAL A 53 -1.43 24.20 -0.82
C VAL A 53 -1.74 22.90 -0.06
N VAL A 54 -1.49 22.90 1.25
CA VAL A 54 -1.85 21.77 2.12
C VAL A 54 -3.37 21.62 2.17
N PRO A 55 -3.94 20.50 1.68
CA PRO A 55 -5.37 20.30 1.66
C PRO A 55 -5.89 19.98 3.07
N ALA A 56 -7.03 20.55 3.45
CA ALA A 56 -7.72 20.20 4.70
C ALA A 56 -8.49 18.88 4.59
N THR A 57 -8.88 18.50 3.36
CA THR A 57 -9.70 17.31 3.10
C THR A 57 -9.18 16.48 1.91
N LEU A 58 -9.62 15.23 1.83
CA LEU A 58 -9.33 14.38 0.67
C LEU A 58 -9.93 14.97 -0.62
N ASP A 59 -11.12 15.56 -0.56
CA ASP A 59 -11.78 16.12 -1.74
C ASP A 59 -11.01 17.33 -2.29
N GLU A 60 -10.50 18.19 -1.41
CA GLU A 60 -9.58 19.27 -1.79
C GLU A 60 -8.29 18.73 -2.41
N ALA A 61 -7.70 17.69 -1.82
CA ALA A 61 -6.50 17.05 -2.35
C ALA A 61 -6.74 16.44 -3.74
N VAL A 62 -7.90 15.81 -3.94
CA VAL A 62 -8.31 15.23 -5.23
C VAL A 62 -8.55 16.33 -6.27
N ALA A 63 -9.21 17.43 -5.90
CA ALA A 63 -9.40 18.57 -6.79
C ALA A 63 -8.05 19.17 -7.22
N ALA A 64 -7.15 19.43 -6.27
CA ALA A 64 -5.82 19.96 -6.55
C ALA A 64 -4.98 19.02 -7.44
N ALA A 65 -5.03 17.71 -7.18
CA ALA A 65 -4.34 16.73 -8.03
C ALA A 65 -4.94 16.67 -9.44
N THR A 66 -6.26 16.79 -9.58
CA THR A 66 -6.95 16.87 -10.88
C THR A 66 -6.57 18.13 -11.65
N ASP A 67 -6.55 19.28 -11.00
CA ASP A 67 -6.21 20.56 -11.65
C ASP A 67 -4.77 20.56 -12.14
N ARG A 68 -3.84 20.02 -11.34
CA ARG A 68 -2.41 20.00 -11.65
C ARG A 68 -1.99 18.92 -12.64
N HIS A 69 -2.56 17.72 -12.51
CA HIS A 69 -2.09 16.51 -13.21
C HIS A 69 -3.18 15.79 -14.00
N GLY A 70 -4.37 16.40 -14.11
CA GLY A 70 -5.52 15.89 -14.84
C GLY A 70 -6.36 14.88 -14.05
N GLU A 71 -7.56 14.64 -14.55
CA GLU A 71 -8.59 13.73 -14.01
C GLU A 71 -8.10 12.34 -13.59
N LYS A 72 -7.07 11.82 -14.28
CA LYS A 72 -6.48 10.52 -13.94
C LYS A 72 -5.79 10.55 -12.57
N ALA A 73 -5.10 11.65 -12.24
CA ALA A 73 -4.40 11.79 -10.97
C ALA A 73 -5.37 11.85 -9.80
N GLY A 74 -6.43 12.67 -9.88
CA GLY A 74 -7.49 12.71 -8.88
C GLY A 74 -8.18 11.37 -8.68
N ARG A 75 -8.49 10.64 -9.77
CA ARG A 75 -9.02 9.26 -9.67
C ARG A 75 -8.06 8.29 -9.00
N MET A 76 -6.76 8.38 -9.30
CA MET A 76 -5.75 7.54 -8.66
C MET A 76 -5.61 7.84 -7.17
N LEU A 77 -5.65 9.12 -6.77
CA LEU A 77 -5.61 9.53 -5.37
C LEU A 77 -6.87 9.06 -4.61
N ARG A 78 -8.06 9.25 -5.18
CA ARG A 78 -9.29 8.72 -4.60
C ARG A 78 -9.23 7.20 -4.45
N GLY A 79 -8.76 6.50 -5.49
CA GLY A 79 -8.57 5.04 -5.46
C GLY A 79 -7.61 4.58 -4.36
N PHE A 80 -6.51 5.30 -4.14
CA PHE A 80 -5.59 5.03 -3.03
C PHE A 80 -6.26 5.22 -1.65
N ALA A 81 -6.95 6.34 -1.46
CA ALA A 81 -7.65 6.64 -0.23
C ALA A 81 -8.76 5.61 0.07
N SER A 82 -9.40 5.07 -0.97
CA SER A 82 -10.45 4.05 -0.86
C SER A 82 -9.97 2.60 -0.74
N ILE A 83 -8.65 2.34 -0.68
CA ILE A 83 -8.17 0.97 -0.40
C ILE A 83 -8.78 0.51 0.95
N PRO A 84 -9.36 -0.68 1.06
CA PRO A 84 -9.90 -1.14 2.34
C PRO A 84 -8.81 -1.22 3.42
N ASP A 85 -9.16 -0.83 4.65
CA ASP A 85 -8.34 -1.19 5.80
C ASP A 85 -8.19 -2.72 5.87
N GLY A 86 -7.03 -3.17 6.30
CA GLY A 86 -6.66 -4.58 6.30
C GLY A 86 -6.13 -5.11 4.96
N ALA A 87 -6.12 -4.31 3.88
CA ALA A 87 -5.45 -4.68 2.64
C ALA A 87 -3.93 -4.79 2.83
N PHE A 88 -3.30 -5.72 2.11
CA PHE A 88 -1.86 -5.93 2.17
C PHE A 88 -1.13 -5.10 1.12
N VAL A 89 0.03 -4.60 1.52
CA VAL A 89 0.97 -3.88 0.66
C VAL A 89 2.34 -4.54 0.74
N TRP A 90 2.96 -4.71 -0.41
CA TRP A 90 4.36 -5.09 -0.52
C TRP A 90 5.17 -3.91 -1.02
N THR A 91 6.33 -3.66 -0.42
CA THR A 91 7.31 -2.68 -0.93
C THR A 91 8.70 -3.31 -1.05
N ARG A 92 9.58 -2.69 -1.85
CA ARG A 92 10.97 -3.12 -2.04
C ARG A 92 11.86 -2.00 -1.47
N HIS A 93 12.65 -2.35 -0.46
CA HIS A 93 13.63 -1.45 0.15
C HIS A 93 14.78 -1.14 -0.82
N ALA A 94 15.58 -0.13 -0.50
CA ALA A 94 16.77 0.23 -1.28
C ALA A 94 17.80 -0.92 -1.38
N ASP A 95 17.81 -1.83 -0.40
CA ASP A 95 18.67 -3.03 -0.39
C ASP A 95 18.12 -4.21 -1.23
N GLY A 96 16.98 -4.02 -1.90
CA GLY A 96 16.33 -5.03 -2.74
C GLY A 96 15.41 -5.99 -1.99
N ARG A 97 15.45 -6.03 -0.65
CA ARG A 97 14.57 -6.90 0.15
C ARG A 97 13.15 -6.36 0.18
N LEU A 98 12.18 -7.26 0.32
CA LEU A 98 10.77 -6.88 0.32
C LEU A 98 10.21 -6.82 1.74
N ARG A 99 9.29 -5.86 1.95
CA ARG A 99 8.54 -5.70 3.20
C ARG A 99 7.07 -5.90 2.95
N LEU A 100 6.43 -6.59 3.88
CA LEU A 100 4.99 -6.80 3.91
C LEU A 100 4.36 -5.93 4.99
N GLY A 101 3.36 -5.17 4.59
CA GLY A 101 2.57 -4.32 5.47
C GLY A 101 1.07 -4.52 5.26
N ARG A 102 0.30 -3.99 6.19
CA ARG A 102 -1.16 -4.00 6.19
C ARG A 102 -1.69 -2.60 6.49
N VAL A 103 -2.54 -2.08 5.60
CA VAL A 103 -3.11 -0.73 5.71
C VAL A 103 -4.03 -0.67 6.93
N ASP A 104 -3.90 0.38 7.75
CA ASP A 104 -4.48 0.43 9.10
C ASP A 104 -5.09 1.79 9.44
N GLY A 105 -5.71 2.46 8.47
CA GLY A 105 -6.40 3.71 8.75
C GLY A 105 -6.58 4.64 7.56
N PRO A 106 -7.17 5.82 7.81
CA PRO A 106 -7.59 6.74 6.76
C PRO A 106 -6.40 7.43 6.08
N TRP A 107 -6.69 8.01 4.92
CA TRP A 107 -5.79 8.94 4.25
C TRP A 107 -5.49 10.17 5.11
N ARG A 108 -4.25 10.64 5.04
CA ARG A 108 -3.82 11.97 5.50
C ARG A 108 -2.81 12.56 4.51
N TYR A 109 -2.70 13.88 4.52
CA TYR A 109 -1.60 14.58 3.85
C TYR A 109 -0.39 14.69 4.80
N ASP A 110 0.81 14.47 4.29
CA ASP A 110 2.07 14.65 5.00
C ASP A 110 2.86 15.79 4.36
N ASP A 111 2.94 16.91 5.07
CA ASP A 111 3.70 18.09 4.66
C ASP A 111 5.03 18.21 5.40
N SER A 112 5.50 17.13 6.05
CA SER A 112 6.76 17.17 6.78
C SER A 112 7.96 17.32 5.83
N PRO A 113 9.07 17.93 6.29
CA PRO A 113 10.31 17.99 5.50
C PRO A 113 10.79 16.61 5.03
N ALA A 114 10.53 15.55 5.81
CA ALA A 114 10.89 14.19 5.45
C ALA A 114 10.04 13.64 4.28
N ALA A 115 8.73 13.91 4.27
CA ALA A 115 7.84 13.58 3.16
C ALA A 115 8.28 14.31 1.87
N HIS A 116 8.63 15.60 1.98
CA HIS A 116 9.19 16.38 0.87
C HIS A 116 10.51 15.81 0.33
N ALA A 117 11.37 15.31 1.21
CA ALA A 117 12.66 14.76 0.82
C ALA A 117 12.52 13.48 -0.03
N VAL A 118 11.50 12.65 0.23
CA VAL A 118 11.28 11.38 -0.50
C VAL A 118 10.17 11.46 -1.55
N GLY A 119 9.41 12.56 -1.58
CA GLY A 119 8.35 12.82 -2.56
C GLY A 119 7.11 11.92 -2.39
N ILE A 120 6.70 11.63 -1.14
CA ILE A 120 5.43 10.95 -0.87
C ILE A 120 4.61 11.76 0.12
N HIS A 121 3.46 12.29 -0.32
CA HIS A 121 2.67 13.24 0.46
C HIS A 121 1.28 12.74 0.82
N HIS A 122 0.68 11.90 -0.01
CA HIS A 122 -0.59 11.26 0.32
C HIS A 122 -0.28 9.92 0.97
N VAL A 123 -0.57 9.81 2.26
CA VAL A 123 -0.15 8.65 3.05
C VAL A 123 -1.31 8.02 3.80
N ARG A 124 -1.13 6.75 4.14
CA ARG A 124 -2.03 6.00 5.03
C ARG A 124 -1.23 5.24 6.07
N PRO A 125 -1.69 5.16 7.32
CA PRO A 125 -1.10 4.28 8.32
C PRO A 125 -0.99 2.86 7.78
N THR A 126 0.13 2.20 8.07
CA THR A 126 0.41 0.83 7.64
C THR A 126 1.23 0.15 8.72
N ALA A 127 0.68 -0.92 9.27
CA ALA A 127 1.42 -1.83 10.12
C ALA A 127 2.38 -2.63 9.24
N TRP A 128 3.68 -2.48 9.45
CA TRP A 128 4.70 -3.25 8.74
C TRP A 128 5.19 -4.40 9.61
N LEU A 129 5.40 -5.58 9.02
CA LEU A 129 6.13 -6.63 9.71
C LEU A 129 7.56 -6.15 10.02
N PRO A 130 8.13 -6.52 11.18
CA PRO A 130 9.50 -6.12 11.55
C PRO A 130 10.56 -6.77 10.64
N ARG A 131 10.18 -7.83 9.90
CA ARG A 131 11.02 -8.61 9.01
C ARG A 131 11.02 -8.09 7.58
N ALA A 132 12.18 -8.22 6.91
CA ALA A 132 12.31 -8.21 5.45
C ALA A 132 12.40 -9.63 4.87
N PHE A 133 11.93 -9.79 3.64
CA PHE A 133 11.88 -11.05 2.90
C PHE A 133 12.83 -10.99 1.71
N GLU A 134 13.67 -12.01 1.58
CA GLU A 134 14.39 -12.30 0.34
C GLU A 134 13.41 -12.70 -0.76
N GLU A 135 13.82 -12.53 -2.01
CA GLU A 135 12.94 -12.74 -3.16
C GLU A 135 12.29 -14.12 -3.16
N GLU A 136 13.04 -15.19 -2.87
CA GLU A 136 12.54 -16.57 -2.89
C GLU A 136 11.43 -16.83 -1.87
N ARG A 137 11.31 -15.98 -0.85
CA ARG A 137 10.29 -16.07 0.20
C ARG A 137 9.05 -15.22 -0.12
N VAL A 138 9.10 -14.39 -1.14
CA VAL A 138 7.98 -13.58 -1.60
C VAL A 138 7.09 -14.38 -2.55
N PRO A 139 5.75 -14.28 -2.44
CA PRO A 139 4.85 -14.97 -3.36
C PRO A 139 5.13 -14.62 -4.83
N ALA A 140 5.11 -15.61 -5.71
CA ALA A 140 5.51 -15.45 -7.11
C ALA A 140 4.71 -14.36 -7.85
N GLY A 141 3.40 -14.27 -7.63
CA GLY A 141 2.56 -13.21 -8.22
C GLY A 141 2.95 -11.79 -7.77
N VAL A 142 3.43 -11.62 -6.54
CA VAL A 142 3.94 -10.33 -6.04
C VAL A 142 5.25 -9.99 -6.75
N ARG A 143 6.20 -10.93 -6.82
CA ARG A 143 7.47 -10.74 -7.54
C ARG A 143 7.26 -10.37 -9.00
N ALA A 144 6.46 -11.15 -9.71
CA ALA A 144 6.11 -10.88 -11.11
C ALA A 144 5.50 -9.48 -11.29
N THR A 145 4.69 -9.04 -10.32
CA THR A 145 4.11 -7.70 -10.33
C THR A 145 5.18 -6.62 -10.15
N PHE A 146 6.21 -6.83 -9.32
CA PHE A 146 7.36 -5.92 -9.18
C PHE A 146 8.23 -5.90 -10.44
N ASP A 147 8.62 -7.06 -10.97
CA ASP A 147 9.56 -7.21 -12.09
C ASP A 147 9.01 -6.65 -13.40
N ARG A 148 7.69 -6.78 -13.63
CA ARG A 148 7.02 -6.12 -14.75
C ARG A 148 7.15 -4.59 -14.71
N GLY A 149 7.43 -4.02 -13.54
CA GLY A 149 7.31 -2.59 -13.32
C GLY A 149 5.85 -2.12 -13.36
N GLY A 150 5.65 -0.81 -13.33
CA GLY A 150 4.33 -0.21 -13.44
C GLY A 150 4.06 0.91 -12.45
N ARG A 151 2.80 1.06 -12.08
CA ARG A 151 2.33 2.15 -11.21
C ARG A 151 2.46 1.75 -9.74
N ASN A 152 2.60 2.76 -8.88
CA ASN A 152 2.42 2.58 -7.45
C ASN A 152 0.99 2.08 -7.17
N LEU A 153 0.84 1.25 -6.14
CA LEU A 153 -0.43 0.67 -5.68
C LEU A 153 -1.20 -0.09 -6.75
N GLN A 154 -0.47 -0.77 -7.64
CA GLN A 154 -1.08 -1.71 -8.57
C GLN A 154 -1.44 -3.00 -7.83
N ARG A 155 -2.69 -3.46 -8.00
CA ARG A 155 -3.15 -4.72 -7.40
C ARG A 155 -2.46 -5.93 -8.06
N THR A 156 -2.06 -6.87 -7.23
CA THR A 156 -1.66 -8.23 -7.61
C THR A 156 -2.92 -9.08 -7.69
N HIS A 157 -3.26 -9.54 -8.89
CA HIS A 157 -4.45 -10.37 -9.14
C HIS A 157 -4.02 -11.83 -9.26
N ASP A 158 -3.72 -12.44 -8.13
CA ASP A 158 -3.23 -13.81 -8.04
C ASP A 158 -3.67 -14.40 -6.69
N GLU A 159 -4.57 -15.39 -6.73
CA GLU A 159 -5.18 -15.97 -5.53
C GLU A 159 -4.16 -16.72 -4.67
N ASP A 160 -3.11 -17.28 -5.27
CA ASP A 160 -2.04 -17.97 -4.55
C ASP A 160 -1.16 -16.95 -3.83
N ALA A 161 -0.88 -15.83 -4.50
CA ALA A 161 -0.17 -14.71 -3.89
C ALA A 161 -0.97 -14.07 -2.75
N GLU A 162 -2.29 -13.93 -2.90
CA GLU A 162 -3.20 -13.46 -1.86
C GLU A 162 -3.14 -14.40 -0.63
N ARG A 163 -3.32 -15.72 -0.82
CA ARG A 163 -3.26 -16.70 0.29
C ARG A 163 -1.89 -16.77 0.96
N ALA A 164 -0.82 -16.80 0.18
CA ALA A 164 0.55 -16.86 0.72
C ALA A 164 0.92 -15.57 1.48
N THR A 165 0.43 -14.41 1.04
CA THR A 165 0.63 -13.13 1.76
C THR A 165 -0.04 -13.17 3.14
N VAL A 166 -1.27 -13.67 3.23
CA VAL A 166 -1.98 -13.84 4.51
C VAL A 166 -1.21 -14.79 5.42
N ALA A 167 -0.80 -15.95 4.91
CA ALA A 167 -0.04 -16.92 5.70
C ALA A 167 1.29 -16.34 6.23
N LEU A 168 2.01 -15.56 5.43
CA LEU A 168 3.21 -14.86 5.88
C LEU A 168 2.91 -13.82 6.96
N TRP A 169 1.80 -13.11 6.85
CA TRP A 169 1.35 -12.18 7.88
C TRP A 169 1.05 -12.92 9.18
N ASP A 170 0.20 -13.95 9.15
CA ASP A 170 -0.24 -14.65 10.36
C ASP A 170 0.91 -15.32 11.13
N VAL A 171 1.96 -15.77 10.43
CA VAL A 171 3.15 -16.38 11.04
C VAL A 171 4.09 -15.35 11.69
N HIS A 172 4.08 -14.10 11.22
CA HIS A 172 5.09 -13.10 11.57
C HIS A 172 4.55 -11.85 12.26
N ALA A 173 3.24 -11.62 12.19
CA ALA A 173 2.60 -10.54 12.91
C ALA A 173 2.83 -10.77 14.42
N PRO A 174 3.18 -9.71 15.17
CA PRO A 174 3.24 -9.82 16.62
C PRO A 174 1.91 -10.38 17.14
N VAL A 175 1.98 -11.38 18.01
CA VAL A 175 0.81 -11.78 18.78
C VAL A 175 0.52 -10.60 19.71
N GLY A 176 -0.64 -9.96 19.52
CA GLY A 176 -1.10 -8.86 20.36
C GLY A 176 -1.24 -9.26 21.82
#